data_AF-A0A1Q6VP96-F1
#
_entry.id   AF-A0A1Q6VP96-F1
#
_cell.length_a   1.000
_cell.length_b   1.000
_cell.length_c   1.000
_cell.angle_alpha   90.00
_cell.angle_beta   90.00
_cell.angle_gamma   90.00
#
_symmetry.space_group_name_H-M   'P 1'
#
loop_
_entity.id
_entity.type
_entity.pdbx_description
1 polymer ?
#
loop_
_entity_poly.entity_id
_entity_poly.type
_entity_poly.pdbx_seq_one_letter_code
_entity_poly.pdbx_strand_id
1 'polypeptide(L)'
;IFVPAAGAADSILEAIDAGVELVVCITEGIPVMDMMRVKAQMAGEKSRLIGPNCPGIITPGAAKIGIMPGYIHKEGNVGVISRSGTLTYEAVWQLTSRGYGQSTCIGIGGDPINGMSHLDAVKIFNDDPGTEAMILIGEIGGSAEEEAASWIKDNCQKPVAAFVAGVTAPPGRRMGHAGAIVSGGKGTAAGKIEALKAGGIAVAETPATMADTLIARMKR
;
A
#
# COMPACT_ATOMS: atom_id res chain seq x y z
N ILE A 1 12.29 -11.02 4.60
CA ILE A 1 12.46 -12.11 3.62
C ILE A 1 12.97 -11.56 2.30
N PHE A 2 14.19 -11.97 1.92
CA PHE A 2 14.84 -11.71 0.63
C PHE A 2 15.13 -13.02 -0.13
N VAL A 3 14.58 -14.13 0.36
CA VAL A 3 14.77 -15.47 -0.20
C VAL A 3 14.17 -15.52 -1.61
N PRO A 4 14.78 -16.22 -2.59
CA PRO A 4 14.20 -16.39 -3.92
C PRO A 4 12.77 -16.94 -3.89
N ALA A 5 11.98 -16.67 -4.93
CA ALA A 5 10.54 -16.99 -4.98
C ALA A 5 10.22 -18.45 -4.61
N ALA A 6 11.05 -19.40 -5.05
CA ALA A 6 10.88 -20.83 -4.78
C ALA A 6 10.93 -21.21 -3.29
N GLY A 7 11.57 -20.42 -2.43
CA GLY A 7 11.66 -20.68 -0.98
C GLY A 7 10.98 -19.61 -0.13
N ALA A 8 10.51 -18.51 -0.72
CA ALA A 8 10.02 -17.37 0.02
C ALA A 8 8.77 -17.67 0.85
N ALA A 9 7.86 -18.51 0.34
CA ALA A 9 6.65 -18.90 1.08
C ALA A 9 6.98 -19.71 2.34
N ASP A 10 7.88 -20.68 2.24
CA ASP A 10 8.32 -21.48 3.40
C ASP A 10 9.03 -20.60 4.43
N SER A 11 9.88 -19.65 4.00
CA SER A 11 10.51 -18.70 4.91
C SER A 11 9.54 -17.74 5.59
N ILE A 12 8.43 -17.37 4.93
CA ILE A 12 7.36 -16.60 5.57
C ILE A 12 6.72 -17.45 6.67
N LEU A 13 6.35 -18.69 6.37
CA LEU A 13 5.70 -19.59 7.32
C LEU A 13 6.59 -19.92 8.51
N GLU A 14 7.87 -20.17 8.28
CA GLU A 14 8.86 -20.40 9.34
C GLU A 14 8.95 -19.20 10.29
N ALA A 15 8.99 -17.97 9.76
CA ALA A 15 9.02 -16.77 10.60
C ALA A 15 7.74 -16.61 11.43
N ILE A 16 6.59 -16.97 10.87
CA ILE A 16 5.30 -16.89 11.56
C ILE A 16 5.20 -17.95 12.66
N ASP A 17 5.59 -19.19 12.37
CA ASP A 17 5.65 -20.28 13.36
C ASP A 17 6.61 -19.95 14.52
N ALA A 18 7.71 -19.26 14.22
CA ALA A 18 8.64 -18.76 15.23
C ALA A 18 8.11 -17.57 16.06
N GLY A 19 6.90 -17.08 15.78
CA GLY A 19 6.27 -15.99 16.51
C GLY A 19 6.78 -14.59 16.16
N VAL A 20 7.40 -14.41 14.97
CA VAL A 20 7.83 -13.07 14.52
C VAL A 20 6.62 -12.20 14.24
N GLU A 21 6.48 -11.09 14.96
CA GLU A 21 5.28 -10.25 14.89
C GLU A 21 5.10 -9.51 13.55
N LEU A 22 6.21 -9.17 12.88
CA LEU A 22 6.18 -8.48 11.59
C LEU A 22 7.17 -9.14 10.62
N VAL A 23 6.62 -9.71 9.56
CA VAL A 23 7.37 -10.30 8.46
C VAL A 23 7.26 -9.37 7.25
N VAL A 24 8.39 -8.97 6.67
CA VAL A 24 8.42 -8.15 5.46
C VAL A 24 9.02 -8.97 4.33
N CYS A 25 8.25 -9.25 3.28
CA CYS A 25 8.68 -10.03 2.13
C CYS A 25 8.86 -9.15 0.89
N ILE A 26 10.11 -9.02 0.44
CA ILE A 26 10.48 -8.16 -0.70
C ILE A 26 10.31 -8.92 -2.02
N THR A 27 10.54 -10.22 -2.00
CA THR A 27 10.61 -11.11 -3.17
C THR A 27 9.35 -11.03 -4.03
N GLU A 28 9.55 -10.86 -5.34
CA GLU A 28 8.51 -10.92 -6.37
C GLU A 28 8.45 -12.30 -7.02
N GLY A 29 7.29 -12.65 -7.59
CA GLY A 29 7.13 -13.85 -8.41
C GLY A 29 6.90 -15.13 -7.62
N ILE A 30 6.47 -15.01 -6.36
CA ILE A 30 6.04 -16.17 -5.56
C ILE A 30 4.76 -16.75 -6.20
N PRO A 31 4.67 -18.08 -6.41
CA PRO A 31 3.46 -18.68 -6.94
C PRO A 31 2.22 -18.35 -6.10
N VAL A 32 1.12 -17.99 -6.78
CA VAL A 32 -0.14 -17.62 -6.10
C VAL A 32 -0.62 -18.72 -5.17
N MET A 33 -0.47 -19.99 -5.56
CA MET A 33 -0.83 -21.14 -4.71
C MET A 33 -0.06 -21.19 -3.39
N ASP A 34 1.23 -20.81 -3.41
CA ASP A 34 2.04 -20.79 -2.20
C ASP A 34 1.61 -19.63 -1.30
N MET A 35 1.30 -18.47 -1.88
CA MET A 35 0.75 -17.35 -1.13
C MET A 35 -0.67 -17.59 -0.60
N MET A 36 -1.49 -18.39 -1.29
CA MET A 36 -2.77 -18.88 -0.74
C MET A 36 -2.56 -19.70 0.52
N ARG A 37 -1.59 -20.64 0.50
CA ARG A 37 -1.22 -21.44 1.67
C ARG A 37 -0.72 -20.57 2.82
N VAL A 38 0.15 -19.59 2.54
CA VAL A 38 0.61 -18.60 3.52
C VAL A 38 -0.57 -17.88 4.15
N LYS A 39 -1.46 -17.30 3.33
CA LYS A 39 -2.61 -16.53 3.81
C LYS A 39 -3.56 -17.37 4.67
N ALA A 40 -3.76 -18.64 4.30
CA ALA A 40 -4.59 -19.56 5.08
C ALA A 40 -3.98 -19.89 6.45
N GLN A 41 -2.67 -20.12 6.52
CA GLN A 41 -1.99 -20.41 7.79
C GLN A 41 -1.84 -19.18 8.68
N MET A 42 -1.82 -17.98 8.09
CA MET A 42 -1.86 -16.73 8.85
C MET A 42 -3.19 -16.49 9.59
N ALA A 43 -4.26 -17.22 9.25
CA ALA A 43 -5.54 -17.02 9.89
C ALA A 43 -5.50 -17.43 11.37
N GLY A 44 -5.66 -16.46 12.27
CA GLY A 44 -5.60 -16.67 13.72
C GLY A 44 -4.22 -16.39 14.33
N GLU A 45 -3.18 -16.22 13.51
CA GLU A 45 -1.86 -15.83 13.97
C GLU A 45 -1.77 -14.33 14.27
N LYS A 46 -0.87 -13.96 15.18
CA LYS A 46 -0.64 -12.54 15.54
C LYS A 46 0.29 -11.82 14.57
N SER A 47 1.05 -12.57 13.78
CA SER A 47 2.02 -12.03 12.84
C SER A 47 1.36 -11.24 11.72
N ARG A 48 1.96 -10.10 11.38
CA ARG A 48 1.62 -9.29 10.21
C ARG A 48 2.61 -9.56 9.09
N LEU A 49 2.12 -9.56 7.86
CA LEU A 49 2.93 -9.69 6.66
C LEU A 49 2.83 -8.42 5.80
N ILE A 50 3.96 -7.84 5.42
CA ILE A 50 4.04 -6.80 4.39
C ILE A 50 4.64 -7.45 3.13
N GLY A 51 3.99 -7.23 1.98
CA GLY A 51 4.33 -7.90 0.72
C GLY A 51 3.52 -9.19 0.50
N PRO A 52 3.99 -10.12 -0.36
CA PRO A 52 5.25 -10.09 -1.10
C PRO A 52 5.27 -9.04 -2.22
N ASN A 53 6.31 -9.07 -3.06
CA ASN A 53 6.48 -8.15 -4.18
C ASN A 53 6.34 -6.68 -3.75
N CYS A 54 7.14 -6.27 -2.77
CA CYS A 54 7.01 -4.95 -2.17
C CYS A 54 8.36 -4.30 -1.89
N PRO A 55 8.42 -2.96 -1.81
CA PRO A 55 9.64 -2.26 -1.42
C PRO A 55 9.93 -2.33 0.09
N GLY A 56 8.99 -2.82 0.90
CA GLY A 56 9.09 -2.96 2.35
C GLY A 56 8.38 -1.84 3.13
N ILE A 57 9.00 -1.41 4.24
CA ILE A 57 8.51 -0.37 5.14
C ILE A 57 9.64 0.55 5.59
N ILE A 58 9.33 1.83 5.79
CA ILE A 58 10.27 2.82 6.37
C ILE A 58 9.54 3.80 7.27
N THR A 59 10.08 3.98 8.47
CA THR A 59 9.73 5.06 9.40
C THR A 59 10.95 5.97 9.46
N PRO A 60 10.90 7.19 8.88
CA PRO A 60 12.05 8.08 8.87
C PRO A 60 12.54 8.37 10.29
N GLY A 61 13.86 8.47 10.48
CA GLY A 61 14.45 8.66 11.82
C GLY A 61 14.53 7.40 12.69
N ALA A 62 13.75 6.36 12.40
CA ALA A 62 13.68 5.16 13.21
C ALA A 62 14.28 3.94 12.51
N ALA A 63 13.64 3.44 11.45
CA ALA A 63 14.03 2.17 10.83
C ALA A 63 13.59 2.07 9.37
N LYS A 64 14.36 1.28 8.61
CA LYS A 64 14.05 0.90 7.22
C LYS A 64 14.23 -0.60 7.04
N ILE A 65 13.17 -1.28 6.63
CA ILE A 65 13.17 -2.71 6.32
C ILE A 65 12.74 -2.86 4.86
N GLY A 66 13.70 -3.14 3.98
CA GLY A 66 13.46 -3.30 2.55
C GLY A 66 14.37 -2.41 1.69
N ILE A 67 13.91 -2.15 0.47
CA ILE A 67 14.72 -1.61 -0.63
C ILE A 67 14.40 -0.15 -0.97
N MET A 68 13.58 0.52 -0.17
CA MET A 68 13.32 1.96 -0.36
C MET A 68 14.61 2.79 -0.23
N PRO A 69 14.76 3.87 -1.00
CA PRO A 69 15.85 4.82 -0.82
C PRO A 69 15.60 5.68 0.43
N GLY A 70 16.43 5.54 1.46
CA GLY A 70 16.21 6.26 2.73
C GLY A 70 16.33 7.78 2.62
N TYR A 71 17.22 8.28 1.76
CA TYR A 71 17.59 9.70 1.68
C TYR A 71 16.49 10.64 1.14
N ILE A 72 15.45 10.10 0.49
CA ILE A 72 14.30 10.92 0.03
C ILE A 72 13.23 11.08 1.12
N HIS A 73 13.33 10.31 2.20
CA HIS A 73 12.36 10.33 3.28
C HIS A 73 12.80 11.34 4.35
N LYS A 74 11.81 12.03 4.92
CA LYS A 74 12.01 13.04 5.97
C LYS A 74 11.01 12.78 7.09
N GLU A 75 11.41 12.89 8.35
CA GLU A 75 10.48 12.80 9.48
C GLU A 75 9.34 13.80 9.36
N GLY A 76 8.11 13.33 9.60
CA GLY A 76 6.91 14.15 9.62
C GLY A 76 5.67 13.32 9.97
N ASN A 77 4.51 13.77 9.51
CA ASN A 77 3.21 13.29 9.99
C ASN A 77 2.30 12.74 8.86
N VAL A 78 2.84 12.48 7.67
CA VAL A 78 2.09 11.92 6.54
C VAL A 78 2.35 10.42 6.40
N GLY A 79 1.30 9.60 6.53
CA GLY A 79 1.35 8.18 6.21
C GLY A 79 1.30 7.95 4.70
N VAL A 80 2.07 7.00 4.17
CA VAL A 80 2.04 6.64 2.74
C VAL A 80 1.82 5.13 2.60
N ILE A 81 0.80 4.72 1.84
CA ILE A 81 0.47 3.32 1.56
C ILE A 81 0.48 3.10 0.06
N SER A 82 1.16 2.06 -0.42
CA SER A 82 1.25 1.81 -1.86
C SER A 82 1.42 0.34 -2.22
N ARG A 83 0.84 -0.07 -3.35
CA ARG A 83 1.17 -1.35 -4.00
C ARG A 83 2.47 -1.29 -4.79
N SER A 84 2.80 -0.12 -5.36
CA SER A 84 3.95 0.08 -6.24
C SER A 84 5.16 0.68 -5.50
N GLY A 85 6.34 0.09 -5.70
CA GLY A 85 7.59 0.62 -5.16
C GLY A 85 7.90 2.04 -5.63
N THR A 86 8.15 2.22 -6.92
CA THR A 86 8.60 3.51 -7.46
C THR A 86 7.57 4.63 -7.36
N LEU A 87 6.26 4.33 -7.44
CA LEU A 87 5.24 5.34 -7.17
C LEU A 87 5.21 5.77 -5.70
N THR A 88 5.57 4.88 -4.76
CA THR A 88 5.80 5.28 -3.36
C THR A 88 6.90 6.33 -3.29
N TYR A 89 8.00 6.09 -4.00
CA TYR A 89 9.17 6.99 -3.96
C TYR A 89 8.83 8.36 -4.56
N GLU A 90 8.01 8.37 -5.61
CA GLU A 90 7.51 9.60 -6.22
C GLU A 90 6.63 10.40 -5.25
N ALA A 91 5.67 9.77 -4.57
CA ALA A 91 4.83 10.45 -3.58
C ALA A 91 5.65 10.99 -2.41
N VAL A 92 6.60 10.20 -1.91
CA VAL A 92 7.54 10.60 -0.85
C VAL A 92 8.36 11.80 -1.29
N TRP A 93 8.95 11.74 -2.48
CA TRP A 93 9.76 12.83 -3.03
C TRP A 93 8.94 14.12 -3.18
N GLN A 94 7.71 14.02 -3.69
CA GLN A 94 6.82 15.16 -3.82
C GLN A 94 6.51 15.81 -2.46
N LEU A 95 6.17 15.01 -1.44
CA LEU A 95 5.91 15.48 -0.08
C LEU A 95 7.16 16.17 0.50
N THR A 96 8.30 15.48 0.49
CA THR A 96 9.56 15.97 1.06
C THR A 96 9.98 17.30 0.42
N SER A 97 9.88 17.39 -0.91
CA SER A 97 10.22 18.61 -1.65
C SER A 97 9.27 19.78 -1.38
N ARG A 98 8.06 19.51 -0.89
CA ARG A 98 7.05 20.51 -0.47
C ARG A 98 7.12 20.81 1.03
N GLY A 99 8.12 20.28 1.73
CA GLY A 99 8.35 20.51 3.15
C GLY A 99 7.65 19.53 4.09
N TYR A 100 6.83 18.61 3.57
CA TYR A 100 6.08 17.61 4.34
C TYR A 100 6.89 16.33 4.50
N GLY A 101 7.07 15.88 5.73
CA GLY A 101 7.71 14.60 6.04
C GLY A 101 6.69 13.47 6.21
N GLN A 102 7.18 12.25 6.27
CA GLN A 102 6.40 11.04 6.40
C GLN A 102 6.48 10.51 7.84
N SER A 103 5.34 10.04 8.36
CA SER A 103 5.31 9.29 9.62
C SER A 103 5.84 7.87 9.38
N THR A 104 5.24 7.14 8.44
CA THR A 104 5.70 5.85 7.96
C THR A 104 5.23 5.64 6.51
N CYS A 105 6.05 4.97 5.70
CA CYS A 105 5.71 4.54 4.34
C CYS A 105 5.67 3.02 4.27
N ILE A 106 4.56 2.46 3.80
CA ILE A 106 4.30 1.03 3.72
C ILE A 106 4.04 0.65 2.26
N GLY A 107 4.97 -0.11 1.68
CA GLY A 107 4.74 -0.79 0.42
C GLY A 107 4.08 -2.14 0.68
N ILE A 108 2.78 -2.26 0.43
CA ILE A 108 2.01 -3.49 0.71
C ILE A 108 2.18 -4.58 -0.35
N GLY A 109 2.66 -4.19 -1.54
CA GLY A 109 3.04 -5.07 -2.63
C GLY A 109 2.02 -5.20 -3.78
N GLY A 110 2.53 -5.64 -4.94
CA GLY A 110 1.80 -5.73 -6.21
C GLY A 110 1.07 -7.06 -6.44
N ASP A 111 1.38 -8.09 -5.66
CA ASP A 111 0.84 -9.43 -5.86
C ASP A 111 -0.65 -9.53 -5.51
N PRO A 112 -1.41 -10.44 -6.16
CA PRO A 112 -2.87 -10.57 -5.95
C PRO A 112 -3.23 -11.08 -4.55
N ILE A 113 -2.28 -11.75 -3.87
CA ILE A 113 -2.42 -12.21 -2.49
C ILE A 113 -1.27 -11.62 -1.69
N ASN A 114 -1.55 -10.51 -1.03
CA ASN A 114 -0.66 -9.82 -0.13
C ASN A 114 -1.02 -10.10 1.34
N GLY A 115 -0.09 -9.78 2.23
CA GLY A 115 -0.28 -9.80 3.68
C GLY A 115 -1.26 -8.72 4.12
N MET A 116 -0.76 -7.51 4.37
CA MET A 116 -1.58 -6.35 4.73
C MET A 116 -2.18 -5.68 3.50
N SER A 117 -3.46 -5.32 3.59
CA SER A 117 -4.20 -4.53 2.60
C SER A 117 -4.06 -3.02 2.84
N HIS A 118 -4.60 -2.20 1.92
CA HIS A 118 -4.77 -0.76 2.15
C HIS A 118 -5.59 -0.48 3.41
N LEU A 119 -6.68 -1.22 3.62
CA LEU A 119 -7.55 -1.05 4.79
C LEU A 119 -6.79 -1.31 6.10
N ASP A 120 -5.95 -2.34 6.15
CA ASP A 120 -5.15 -2.66 7.34
C ASP A 120 -4.18 -1.52 7.67
N ALA A 121 -3.48 -1.01 6.65
CA ALA A 121 -2.56 0.10 6.83
C ALA A 121 -3.28 1.40 7.22
N VAL A 122 -4.45 1.69 6.62
CA VAL A 122 -5.29 2.85 6.97
C VAL A 122 -5.72 2.81 8.43
N LYS A 123 -6.13 1.65 8.95
CA LYS A 123 -6.50 1.50 10.37
C LYS A 123 -5.32 1.81 11.29
N ILE A 124 -4.14 1.28 10.97
CA ILE A 124 -2.91 1.56 11.73
C ILE A 124 -2.61 3.06 11.74
N PHE A 125 -2.68 3.72 10.58
CA PHE A 125 -2.44 5.16 10.50
C PHE A 125 -3.54 5.98 11.15
N ASN A 126 -4.80 5.54 11.12
CA ASN A 126 -5.89 6.19 11.84
C ASN A 126 -5.64 6.19 13.35
N ASP A 127 -5.17 5.06 13.88
CA ASP A 127 -4.95 4.88 15.32
C ASP A 127 -3.63 5.49 15.81
N ASP A 128 -2.68 5.77 14.91
CA ASP A 128 -1.41 6.43 15.23
C ASP A 128 -1.59 7.96 15.42
N PRO A 129 -1.41 8.50 16.64
CA PRO A 129 -1.50 9.95 16.87
C PRO A 129 -0.40 10.76 16.17
N GLY A 130 0.72 10.14 15.77
CA GLY A 130 1.80 10.79 15.02
C GLY A 130 1.50 10.96 13.53
N THR A 131 0.46 10.31 13.03
CA THR A 131 0.00 10.46 11.64
C THR A 131 -1.19 11.40 11.59
N GLU A 132 -1.07 12.49 10.85
CA GLU A 132 -2.11 13.50 10.69
C GLU A 132 -2.83 13.42 9.34
N ALA A 133 -2.19 12.86 8.32
CA ALA A 133 -2.75 12.76 6.96
C ALA A 133 -2.18 11.53 6.23
N MET A 134 -2.85 11.09 5.15
CA MET A 134 -2.46 9.87 4.43
C MET A 134 -2.52 10.01 2.91
N ILE A 135 -1.57 9.39 2.20
CA ILE A 135 -1.64 9.13 0.76
C ILE A 135 -1.81 7.62 0.50
N LEU A 136 -2.86 7.25 -0.23
CA LEU A 136 -3.13 5.89 -0.70
C LEU A 136 -2.83 5.77 -2.18
N ILE A 137 -1.89 4.91 -2.55
CA ILE A 137 -1.53 4.63 -3.94
C ILE A 137 -2.04 3.23 -4.28
N GLY A 138 -3.08 3.20 -5.10
CA GLY A 138 -3.70 1.99 -5.61
C GLY A 138 -3.37 1.74 -7.08
N GLU A 139 -3.91 0.65 -7.60
CA GLU A 139 -3.84 0.27 -9.00
C GLU A 139 -5.12 -0.46 -9.42
N ILE A 140 -5.30 -0.74 -10.70
CA ILE A 140 -6.38 -1.61 -11.17
C ILE A 140 -6.32 -3.02 -10.55
N GLY A 141 -7.47 -3.69 -10.44
CA GLY A 141 -7.58 -5.07 -9.96
C GLY A 141 -7.81 -5.21 -8.46
N GLY A 142 -8.67 -6.15 -8.06
CA GLY A 142 -9.13 -6.30 -6.66
C GLY A 142 -10.08 -5.20 -6.20
N SER A 143 -10.40 -5.19 -4.90
CA SER A 143 -11.36 -4.28 -4.25
C SER A 143 -10.80 -3.52 -3.02
N ALA A 144 -9.50 -3.64 -2.76
CA ALA A 144 -8.89 -3.18 -1.50
C ALA A 144 -9.04 -1.66 -1.29
N GLU A 145 -8.95 -0.88 -2.36
CA GLU A 145 -9.11 0.57 -2.34
C GLU A 145 -10.57 0.96 -2.08
N GLU A 146 -11.54 0.26 -2.67
CA GLU A 146 -12.96 0.47 -2.42
C GLU A 146 -13.35 0.13 -0.96
N GLU A 147 -12.82 -0.97 -0.43
CA GLU A 147 -13.01 -1.39 0.96
C GLU A 147 -12.42 -0.36 1.94
N ALA A 148 -11.21 0.12 1.65
CA ALA A 148 -10.58 1.20 2.41
C ALA A 148 -11.42 2.49 2.34
N ALA A 149 -11.93 2.86 1.17
CA ALA A 149 -12.78 4.04 0.99
C ALA A 149 -14.06 3.97 1.81
N SER A 150 -14.74 2.81 1.79
CA SER A 150 -15.95 2.58 2.57
C SER A 150 -15.67 2.71 4.07
N TRP A 151 -14.57 2.14 4.56
CA TRP A 151 -14.22 2.22 5.97
C TRP A 151 -13.81 3.63 6.39
N ILE A 152 -13.02 4.34 5.58
CA ILE A 152 -12.57 5.72 5.83
C ILE A 152 -13.77 6.64 6.03
N LYS A 153 -14.78 6.52 5.18
CA LYS A 153 -16.00 7.32 5.23
C LYS A 153 -16.65 7.34 6.62
N ASP A 154 -16.70 6.17 7.26
CA ASP A 154 -17.45 5.99 8.50
C ASP A 154 -16.56 6.12 9.76
N ASN A 155 -15.23 5.99 9.64
CA ASN A 155 -14.35 5.79 10.79
C ASN A 155 -13.14 6.75 10.86
N CYS A 156 -12.75 7.40 9.76
CA CYS A 156 -11.51 8.17 9.70
C CYS A 156 -11.79 9.66 9.47
N GLN A 157 -11.23 10.51 10.35
CA GLN A 157 -11.34 11.97 10.25
C GLN A 157 -10.08 12.62 9.66
N LYS A 158 -8.99 11.87 9.52
CA LYS A 158 -7.72 12.39 9.01
C LYS A 158 -7.84 12.69 7.51
N PRO A 159 -7.27 13.80 7.01
CA PRO A 159 -7.21 14.07 5.57
C PRO A 159 -6.57 12.92 4.79
N VAL A 160 -7.25 12.47 3.74
CA VAL A 160 -6.76 11.40 2.86
C VAL A 160 -6.78 11.87 1.41
N ALA A 161 -5.67 11.59 0.72
CA ALA A 161 -5.60 11.66 -0.74
C ALA A 161 -5.27 10.28 -1.32
N ALA A 162 -5.65 10.05 -2.57
CA ALA A 162 -5.37 8.81 -3.27
C ALA A 162 -4.98 9.02 -4.73
N PHE A 163 -4.24 8.06 -5.29
CA PHE A 163 -3.96 7.93 -6.70
C PHE A 163 -4.22 6.49 -7.14
N VAL A 164 -4.86 6.30 -8.30
CA VAL A 164 -5.14 4.97 -8.86
C VAL A 164 -4.42 4.83 -10.19
N ALA A 165 -3.40 3.96 -10.23
CA ALA A 165 -2.67 3.66 -11.45
C ALA A 165 -3.51 2.79 -12.42
N GLY A 166 -3.23 2.89 -13.72
CA GLY A 166 -3.84 2.01 -14.73
C GLY A 166 -5.16 2.50 -15.32
N VAL A 167 -5.48 3.79 -15.23
CA VAL A 167 -6.70 4.39 -15.84
C VAL A 167 -6.79 4.13 -17.34
N THR A 168 -5.66 4.10 -18.04
CA THR A 168 -5.57 3.85 -19.49
C THR A 168 -5.30 2.38 -19.84
N ALA A 169 -5.39 1.47 -18.88
CA ALA A 169 -5.12 0.05 -19.12
C ALA A 169 -6.21 -0.58 -20.00
N PRO A 170 -5.84 -1.36 -21.03
CA PRO A 170 -6.83 -2.06 -21.84
C PRO A 170 -7.48 -3.21 -21.03
N PRO A 171 -8.76 -3.52 -21.27
CA PRO A 171 -9.46 -4.62 -20.60
C PRO A 171 -8.74 -5.96 -20.76
N GLY A 172 -8.72 -6.78 -19.71
CA GLY A 172 -8.16 -8.14 -19.75
C GLY A 172 -6.64 -8.23 -19.87
N ARG A 173 -5.90 -7.11 -19.84
CA ARG A 173 -4.44 -7.11 -19.89
C ARG A 173 -3.86 -6.96 -18.48
N ARG A 174 -2.91 -7.84 -18.16
CA ARG A 174 -2.08 -7.71 -16.95
C ARG A 174 -1.02 -6.64 -17.14
N MET A 175 -0.93 -5.71 -16.19
CA MET A 175 0.02 -4.59 -16.23
C MET A 175 1.16 -4.80 -15.23
N GLY A 176 2.26 -5.43 -15.66
CA GLY A 176 3.46 -5.62 -14.81
C GLY A 176 3.19 -6.51 -13.59
N HIS A 177 2.71 -5.90 -12.51
CA HIS A 177 2.29 -6.58 -11.28
C HIS A 177 1.28 -7.70 -11.54
N ALA A 178 1.42 -8.79 -10.80
CA ALA A 178 0.55 -9.95 -10.93
C ALA A 178 -0.93 -9.63 -10.61
N GLY A 179 -1.18 -8.70 -9.67
CA GLY A 179 -2.52 -8.29 -9.28
C GLY A 179 -3.17 -7.21 -10.16
N ALA A 180 -2.41 -6.59 -11.07
CA ALA A 180 -2.90 -5.50 -11.92
C ALA A 180 -3.67 -6.01 -13.14
N ILE A 181 -4.81 -6.66 -12.91
CA ILE A 181 -5.72 -7.15 -13.95
C ILE A 181 -7.18 -6.84 -13.62
N VAL A 182 -7.91 -6.32 -14.61
CA VAL A 182 -9.36 -6.07 -14.51
C VAL A 182 -10.11 -7.32 -14.98
N SER A 183 -10.92 -7.91 -14.11
CA SER A 183 -11.72 -9.11 -14.40
C SER A 183 -13.20 -8.92 -14.02
N GLY A 184 -14.12 -9.29 -14.91
CA GLY A 184 -15.55 -9.31 -14.61
C GLY A 184 -16.16 -7.95 -14.26
N GLY A 185 -15.60 -6.84 -14.76
CA GLY A 185 -16.08 -5.48 -14.51
C GLY A 185 -15.78 -4.91 -13.11
N LYS A 186 -15.14 -5.69 -12.23
CA LYS A 186 -14.70 -5.26 -10.90
C LYS A 186 -13.22 -4.87 -10.92
N GLY A 187 -12.82 -3.96 -10.03
CA GLY A 187 -11.45 -3.45 -9.94
C GLY A 187 -11.05 -2.52 -11.09
N THR A 188 -12.01 -1.90 -11.78
CA THR A 188 -11.73 -0.86 -12.78
C THR A 188 -11.21 0.39 -12.10
N ALA A 189 -10.29 1.12 -12.75
CA ALA A 189 -9.79 2.38 -12.21
C ALA A 189 -10.94 3.38 -11.96
N ALA A 190 -11.91 3.45 -12.88
CA ALA A 190 -13.08 4.31 -12.73
C ALA A 190 -13.91 3.95 -11.49
N GLY A 191 -14.22 2.67 -11.28
CA GLY A 191 -14.96 2.21 -10.09
C GLY A 191 -14.24 2.54 -8.79
N LYS A 192 -12.91 2.35 -8.76
CA LYS A 192 -12.06 2.71 -7.62
C LYS A 192 -12.08 4.21 -7.33
N ILE A 193 -11.92 5.04 -8.36
CA ILE A 193 -11.93 6.50 -8.23
C ILE A 193 -13.28 6.99 -7.68
N GLU A 194 -14.39 6.44 -8.18
CA GLU A 194 -15.72 6.80 -7.69
C GLU A 194 -15.95 6.37 -6.24
N ALA A 195 -15.52 5.16 -5.86
CA ALA A 195 -15.57 4.71 -4.47
C ALA A 195 -14.74 5.59 -3.52
N LEU A 196 -13.50 5.94 -3.92
CA LEU A 196 -12.62 6.82 -3.15
C LEU A 196 -13.26 8.20 -2.95
N LYS A 197 -13.78 8.83 -4.00
CA LYS A 197 -14.48 10.11 -3.90
C LYS A 197 -15.72 10.02 -3.01
N ALA A 198 -16.50 8.96 -3.13
CA ALA A 198 -17.68 8.73 -2.29
C ALA A 198 -17.32 8.52 -0.79
N GLY A 199 -16.09 8.10 -0.51
CA GLY A 199 -15.51 8.03 0.84
C GLY A 199 -14.92 9.36 1.35
N GLY A 200 -15.06 10.46 0.61
CA GLY A 200 -14.51 11.76 1.00
C GLY A 200 -13.00 11.92 0.79
N ILE A 201 -12.39 11.01 0.03
CA ILE A 201 -10.96 10.99 -0.27
C ILE A 201 -10.69 11.87 -1.50
N ALA A 202 -9.69 12.74 -1.42
CA ALA A 202 -9.27 13.54 -2.56
C ALA A 202 -8.48 12.68 -3.55
N VAL A 203 -8.84 12.67 -4.84
CA VAL A 203 -8.17 11.83 -5.83
C VAL A 203 -7.28 12.67 -6.73
N ALA A 204 -5.99 12.33 -6.81
CA ALA A 204 -5.04 12.94 -7.70
C ALA A 204 -5.28 12.45 -9.14
N GLU A 205 -5.37 13.38 -10.09
CA GLU A 205 -5.60 13.06 -11.49
C GLU A 205 -4.38 12.43 -12.16
N THR A 206 -3.19 12.78 -11.71
CA THR A 206 -1.92 12.33 -12.29
C THR A 206 -0.96 11.92 -11.16
N PRO A 207 0.01 11.02 -11.43
CA PRO A 207 1.00 10.69 -10.42
C PRO A 207 1.83 11.91 -9.99
N ALA A 208 1.93 12.97 -10.80
CA ALA A 208 2.71 14.18 -10.50
C ALA A 208 2.07 15.10 -9.44
N THR A 209 0.80 14.87 -9.09
CA THR A 209 0.02 15.78 -8.24
C THR A 209 -0.41 15.17 -6.90
N MET A 210 0.11 13.99 -6.53
CA MET A 210 -0.29 13.26 -5.31
C MET A 210 -0.14 14.10 -4.03
N ALA A 211 1.03 14.72 -3.82
CA ALA A 211 1.26 15.54 -2.64
C ALA A 211 0.41 16.82 -2.64
N ASP A 212 0.29 17.49 -3.79
CA ASP A 212 -0.50 18.72 -3.91
C ASP A 212 -1.98 18.48 -3.61
N THR A 213 -2.52 17.34 -4.07
CA THR A 213 -3.88 16.90 -3.74
C THR A 213 -4.07 16.71 -2.24
N LEU A 214 -3.12 16.07 -1.53
CA LEU A 214 -3.20 15.92 -0.08
C LEU A 214 -3.14 17.27 0.64
N ILE A 215 -2.16 18.10 0.28
CA ILE A 215 -1.94 19.40 0.92
C ILE A 215 -3.17 20.30 0.75
N ALA A 216 -3.83 20.27 -0.41
CA ALA A 216 -5.08 20.98 -0.62
C ALA A 216 -6.22 20.42 0.26
N ARG A 217 -6.28 19.09 0.44
CA ARG A 217 -7.29 18.43 1.29
C ARG A 217 -7.12 18.75 2.78
N MET A 218 -5.88 18.88 3.25
CA MET A 218 -5.55 19.25 4.64
C MET A 218 -5.98 20.67 5.03
N LYS A 219 -6.17 21.56 4.05
CA LYS A 219 -6.58 22.97 4.28
C LYS A 219 -8.10 23.18 4.32
N ARG A 220 -8.90 22.14 4.06
CA ARG A 220 -10.36 22.18 4.03
C ARG A 220 -10.95 21.55 5.28
#